data_AF-A0A9D4U0C1-F1
#
_entry.id   AF-A0A9D4U0C1-F1
#
_cell.length_a   1.000
_cell.length_b   1.000
_cell.length_c   1.000
_cell.angle_alpha   90.00
_cell.angle_beta   90.00
_cell.angle_gamma   90.00
#
_symmetry.space_group_name_H-M   'P 1'
#
loop_
_entity.id
_entity.type
_entity.pdbx_description
1 polymer ?
#
loop_
_entity_poly.entity_id
_entity_poly.type
_entity_poly.pdbx_seq_one_letter_code
_entity_poly.pdbx_strand_id
1 'polypeptide(L)'
;MLPSLLSLRSFWARPAADTQGRSAAAATAAHGGRPFSAASGLVRQSAAAEPAAAEQQQQEEETLEQIQSRIFGNHIGNGLRSGRKVLRRALVGPRLVAYYPPDPLKSDPLMLNIKAESAKLKLDRLRRRGKAPPKKGAGKRSGKKKR
;
A
#
# COMPACT_ATOMS: atom_id res chain seq x y z
N MET A 1 6.71 17.21 64.13
CA MET A 1 5.39 16.85 63.58
C MET A 1 5.43 17.04 62.08
N LEU A 2 5.54 15.96 61.30
CA LEU A 2 5.56 16.00 59.83
C LEU A 2 4.42 15.09 59.32
N PRO A 3 3.43 15.60 58.57
CA PRO A 3 2.38 14.76 58.00
C PRO A 3 2.88 14.01 56.76
N SER A 4 2.63 12.70 56.72
CA SER A 4 2.93 11.83 55.59
C SER A 4 1.91 12.02 54.46
N LEU A 5 2.39 12.32 53.25
CA LEU A 5 1.56 12.28 52.05
C LEU A 5 1.59 10.89 51.41
N LEU A 6 0.59 10.06 51.75
CA LEU A 6 0.28 8.87 50.96
C LEU A 6 -0.28 9.30 49.60
N SER A 7 0.44 8.99 48.52
CA SER A 7 -0.04 9.20 47.15
C SER A 7 -0.56 7.88 46.57
N LEU A 8 -1.86 7.81 46.31
CA LEU A 8 -2.51 6.63 45.75
C LEU A 8 -2.06 6.39 44.29
N ARG A 9 -1.37 5.27 44.04
CA ARG A 9 -1.09 4.76 42.69
C ARG A 9 -1.93 3.51 42.41
N SER A 10 -3.17 3.69 41.95
CA SER A 10 -4.09 2.56 41.71
C SER A 10 -5.18 2.87 40.67
N PHE A 11 -4.83 3.26 39.44
CA PHE A 11 -5.82 3.51 38.38
C PHE A 11 -5.37 3.21 36.93
N TRP A 12 -4.64 2.10 36.72
CA TRP A 12 -4.39 1.56 35.37
C TRP A 12 -4.63 0.04 35.32
N ALA A 13 -5.86 -0.36 35.60
CA ALA A 13 -6.33 -1.71 35.28
C ALA A 13 -6.64 -1.78 33.78
N ARG A 14 -5.87 -2.57 33.04
CA ARG A 14 -6.07 -2.81 31.61
C ARG A 14 -6.67 -4.21 31.42
N PRO A 15 -7.90 -4.36 30.89
CA PRO A 15 -8.46 -5.68 30.65
C PRO A 15 -7.66 -6.37 29.54
N ALA A 16 -7.22 -7.60 29.81
CA ALA A 16 -6.74 -8.51 28.78
C ALA A 16 -7.97 -9.05 28.03
N ALA A 17 -7.96 -8.97 26.71
CA ALA A 17 -8.97 -9.61 25.87
C ALA A 17 -8.37 -10.88 25.27
N ASP A 18 -9.05 -12.01 25.49
CA ASP A 18 -8.62 -13.32 25.04
C ASP A 18 -8.52 -13.41 23.51
N THR A 19 -7.50 -14.12 23.05
CA THR A 19 -7.37 -14.52 21.63
C THR A 19 -7.14 -16.03 21.56
N GLN A 20 -8.23 -16.78 21.59
CA GLN A 20 -8.23 -18.20 21.26
C GLN A 20 -9.03 -18.47 19.98
N GLY A 21 -8.41 -19.22 19.06
CA GLY A 21 -9.15 -20.14 18.20
C GLY A 21 -9.21 -19.84 16.69
N ARG A 22 -8.44 -20.65 15.94
CA ARG A 22 -8.83 -21.32 14.68
C ARG A 22 -9.05 -20.42 13.43
N SER A 23 -8.80 -20.88 12.19
CA SER A 23 -8.29 -22.17 11.69
C SER A 23 -7.77 -22.07 10.24
N ALA A 24 -6.81 -22.94 9.92
CA ALA A 24 -6.54 -23.65 8.66
C ALA A 24 -7.00 -23.11 7.27
N ALA A 25 -6.04 -23.17 6.34
CA ALA A 25 -6.12 -23.69 4.96
C ALA A 25 -6.98 -22.99 3.88
N ALA A 26 -6.28 -22.41 2.88
CA ALA A 26 -6.58 -22.52 1.44
C ALA A 26 -5.32 -22.06 0.65
N ALA A 27 -4.61 -22.98 0.00
CA ALA A 27 -4.75 -23.31 -1.42
C ALA A 27 -4.11 -22.27 -2.38
N THR A 28 -2.95 -22.63 -2.94
CA THR A 28 -2.29 -21.91 -4.03
C THR A 28 -3.07 -22.03 -5.33
N ALA A 29 -3.72 -20.96 -5.78
CA ALA A 29 -4.38 -20.91 -7.08
C ALA A 29 -3.41 -20.53 -8.21
N ALA A 30 -3.39 -21.31 -9.28
CA ALA A 30 -2.46 -21.18 -10.40
C ALA A 30 -2.78 -19.98 -11.32
N HIS A 31 -1.79 -19.56 -12.10
CA HIS A 31 -1.97 -18.57 -13.16
C HIS A 31 -2.80 -19.14 -14.31
N GLY A 32 -3.98 -18.58 -14.56
CA GLY A 32 -4.83 -18.89 -15.71
C GLY A 32 -5.10 -17.66 -16.55
N GLY A 33 -4.28 -17.44 -17.59
CA GLY A 33 -4.51 -16.36 -18.56
C GLY A 33 -5.73 -16.64 -19.43
N ARG A 34 -6.56 -15.61 -19.67
CA ARG A 34 -7.66 -15.67 -20.64
C ARG A 34 -7.18 -15.21 -22.02
N PRO A 35 -7.28 -16.03 -23.09
CA PRO A 35 -7.13 -15.53 -24.45
C PRO A 35 -8.37 -14.71 -24.87
N PHE A 36 -8.14 -13.63 -25.58
CA PHE A 36 -9.19 -12.74 -26.10
C PHE A 36 -9.60 -13.22 -27.50
N SER A 37 -10.78 -13.80 -27.68
CA SER A 37 -11.24 -14.26 -29.00
C SER A 37 -11.93 -13.11 -29.75
N ALA A 38 -11.18 -12.46 -30.65
CA ALA A 38 -11.78 -11.61 -31.68
C ALA A 38 -12.40 -12.51 -32.78
N ALA A 39 -13.71 -12.37 -33.01
CA ALA A 39 -14.41 -13.01 -34.11
C ALA A 39 -15.36 -12.00 -34.76
N SER A 40 -14.96 -11.45 -35.90
CA SER A 40 -15.79 -10.61 -36.77
C SER A 40 -16.76 -11.46 -37.59
N GLY A 41 -18.05 -11.06 -37.68
CA GLY A 41 -19.07 -11.82 -38.42
C GLY A 41 -20.26 -10.97 -38.86
N LEU A 42 -20.47 -10.86 -40.17
CA LEU A 42 -21.38 -9.97 -40.89
C LEU A 42 -21.68 -10.60 -42.28
N VAL A 43 -22.78 -10.32 -43.00
CA VAL A 43 -23.95 -9.45 -42.78
C VAL A 43 -25.19 -10.24 -43.25
N ARG A 44 -26.34 -10.23 -42.54
CA ARG A 44 -27.62 -10.12 -43.27
C ARG A 44 -28.83 -9.65 -42.47
N GLN A 45 -29.49 -8.64 -43.04
CA GLN A 45 -30.81 -8.14 -42.64
C GLN A 45 -31.90 -8.97 -43.34
N SER A 46 -33.05 -9.14 -42.67
CA SER A 46 -34.33 -9.45 -43.32
C SER A 46 -35.36 -8.46 -42.80
N ALA A 47 -35.76 -7.52 -43.65
CA ALA A 47 -36.81 -6.57 -43.33
C ALA A 47 -38.18 -7.27 -43.30
N ALA A 48 -38.93 -7.06 -42.23
CA ALA A 48 -40.37 -7.27 -42.17
C ALA A 48 -40.97 -6.01 -41.55
N ALA A 49 -42.03 -5.49 -42.15
CA ALA A 49 -42.58 -4.18 -41.82
C ALA A 49 -43.54 -4.23 -40.63
N GLU A 50 -43.43 -3.23 -39.75
CA GLU A 50 -44.49 -2.32 -39.29
C GLU A 50 -45.89 -2.94 -38.99
N PRO A 51 -46.47 -2.65 -37.81
CA PRO A 51 -46.78 -1.25 -37.52
C PRO A 51 -46.30 -0.72 -36.17
N ALA A 52 -46.14 0.60 -36.13
CA ALA A 52 -46.11 1.47 -34.96
C ALA A 52 -47.24 1.21 -33.94
N ALA A 53 -47.12 0.13 -33.16
CA ALA A 53 -47.81 -0.04 -31.91
C ALA A 53 -47.08 0.78 -30.86
N ALA A 54 -47.54 2.02 -30.67
CA ALA A 54 -47.14 2.99 -29.66
C ALA A 54 -45.95 2.55 -28.80
N GLU A 55 -44.76 3.09 -29.07
CA GLU A 55 -43.72 3.20 -28.06
C GLU A 55 -44.33 4.00 -26.91
N GLN A 56 -44.93 3.27 -25.97
CA GLN A 56 -45.44 3.85 -24.76
C GLN A 56 -44.20 4.35 -24.05
N GLN A 57 -44.00 5.67 -24.16
CA GLN A 57 -43.18 6.46 -23.27
C GLN A 57 -43.86 6.44 -21.90
N GLN A 58 -44.00 5.23 -21.34
CA GLN A 58 -43.87 4.98 -19.93
C GLN A 58 -42.47 5.48 -19.60
N GLN A 59 -42.42 6.79 -19.37
CA GLN A 59 -41.49 7.38 -18.44
C GLN A 59 -41.82 6.66 -17.13
N GLU A 60 -41.25 5.47 -16.94
CA GLU A 60 -41.18 4.82 -15.63
C GLU A 60 -40.64 5.91 -14.72
N GLU A 61 -41.50 6.42 -13.82
CA GLU A 61 -41.17 7.62 -13.06
C GLU A 61 -39.90 7.33 -12.26
N GLU A 62 -38.75 7.81 -12.75
CA GLU A 62 -37.45 7.51 -12.15
C GLU A 62 -37.58 7.92 -10.69
N THR A 63 -37.53 6.93 -9.80
CA THR A 63 -37.69 7.20 -8.37
C THR A 63 -36.66 8.25 -7.98
N LEU A 64 -37.02 9.16 -7.07
CA LEU A 64 -36.14 10.29 -6.72
C LEU A 64 -34.71 9.84 -6.34
N GLU A 65 -34.56 8.62 -5.81
CA GLU A 65 -33.27 7.97 -5.56
C GLU A 65 -32.48 7.63 -6.83
N GLN A 66 -33.14 7.14 -7.90
CA GLN A 66 -32.53 6.88 -9.21
C GLN A 66 -32.08 8.19 -9.87
N ILE A 67 -32.92 9.22 -9.85
CA ILE A 67 -32.56 10.57 -10.34
C ILE A 67 -31.35 11.11 -9.57
N GLN A 68 -31.35 11.02 -8.23
CA GLN A 68 -30.21 11.43 -7.40
C GLN A 68 -28.94 10.57 -7.64
N SER A 69 -29.10 9.26 -7.88
CA SER A 69 -28.01 8.35 -8.24
C SER A 69 -27.36 8.77 -9.55
N ARG A 70 -28.19 9.14 -10.54
CA ARG A 70 -27.79 9.57 -11.89
C ARG A 70 -27.12 10.95 -11.87
N ILE A 71 -27.66 11.93 -11.15
CA ILE A 71 -27.14 13.30 -11.09
C ILE A 71 -25.87 13.39 -10.23
N PHE A 72 -25.87 12.80 -9.03
CA PHE A 72 -24.81 13.01 -8.04
C PHE A 72 -23.80 11.86 -7.94
N GLY A 73 -23.96 10.79 -8.72
CA GLY A 73 -23.13 9.59 -8.60
C GLY A 73 -23.31 8.84 -7.27
N ASN A 74 -24.46 9.06 -6.60
CA ASN A 74 -24.88 8.25 -5.46
C ASN A 74 -25.04 6.78 -5.90
N HIS A 75 -25.08 5.84 -4.95
CA HIS A 75 -25.12 4.41 -5.24
C HIS A 75 -26.29 3.76 -4.50
N ILE A 76 -27.32 3.41 -5.25
CA ILE A 76 -28.40 2.53 -4.80
C ILE A 76 -27.80 1.14 -4.58
N GLY A 77 -28.06 0.52 -3.42
CA GLY A 77 -27.37 -0.69 -2.99
C GLY A 77 -28.30 -1.75 -2.41
N ASN A 78 -28.10 -3.00 -2.84
CA ASN A 78 -28.95 -4.15 -2.52
C ASN A 78 -28.69 -4.71 -1.10
N GLY A 79 -28.31 -3.88 -0.13
CA GLY A 79 -27.91 -4.28 1.24
C GLY A 79 -26.58 -5.05 1.37
N LEU A 80 -26.05 -5.61 0.28
CA LEU A 80 -24.81 -6.39 0.26
C LEU A 80 -23.52 -5.54 0.26
N ARG A 81 -22.39 -6.14 0.66
CA ARG A 81 -21.07 -5.47 0.70
C ARG A 81 -20.49 -5.27 -0.72
N SER A 82 -20.72 -4.12 -1.32
CA SER A 82 -20.21 -3.75 -2.67
C SER A 82 -18.75 -3.25 -2.74
N GLY A 83 -17.99 -3.29 -1.64
CA GLY A 83 -16.59 -2.82 -1.63
C GLY A 83 -16.39 -1.29 -1.72
N ARG A 84 -17.44 -0.48 -1.98
CA ARG A 84 -17.38 0.99 -2.13
C ARG A 84 -16.71 1.71 -0.94
N LYS A 85 -16.76 1.14 0.28
CA LYS A 85 -16.04 1.65 1.48
C LYS A 85 -14.51 1.57 1.37
N VAL A 86 -13.97 0.72 0.50
CA VAL A 86 -12.53 0.65 0.19
C VAL A 86 -12.20 1.70 -0.87
N LEU A 87 -12.96 1.75 -1.97
CA LEU A 87 -12.73 2.68 -3.09
C LEU A 87 -12.88 4.16 -2.69
N ARG A 88 -13.76 4.49 -1.73
CA ARG A 88 -13.90 5.84 -1.19
C ARG A 88 -12.75 6.30 -0.27
N ARG A 89 -11.80 5.44 0.08
CA ARG A 89 -10.64 5.84 0.90
C ARG A 89 -9.64 6.58 0.02
N ALA A 90 -9.23 7.77 0.44
CA ALA A 90 -8.12 8.47 -0.20
C ALA A 90 -6.84 7.61 -0.16
N LEU A 91 -6.10 7.59 -1.27
CA LEU A 91 -4.84 6.85 -1.35
C LEU A 91 -3.79 7.52 -0.45
N VAL A 92 -3.37 6.82 0.61
CA VAL A 92 -2.40 7.33 1.60
C VAL A 92 -0.95 7.13 1.13
N GLY A 93 -0.71 6.25 0.15
CA GLY A 93 0.62 5.89 -0.37
C GLY A 93 1.56 7.08 -0.64
N PRO A 94 1.16 8.12 -1.40
CA PRO A 94 2.01 9.27 -1.67
C PRO A 94 2.47 10.01 -0.40
N ARG A 95 1.59 10.10 0.61
CA ARG A 95 1.90 10.73 1.90
C ARG A 95 2.88 9.91 2.73
N LEU A 96 2.82 8.58 2.63
CA LEU A 96 3.76 7.67 3.31
C LEU A 96 5.14 7.70 2.65
N VAL A 97 5.19 7.75 1.31
CA VAL A 97 6.47 7.87 0.57
C VAL A 97 7.14 9.21 0.86
N ALA A 98 6.38 10.29 0.95
CA ALA A 98 6.88 11.63 1.25
C ALA A 98 7.23 11.87 2.75
N TYR A 99 7.16 10.85 3.61
CA TYR A 99 7.41 11.01 5.05
C TYR A 99 8.87 11.43 5.36
N TYR A 100 9.84 10.91 4.60
CA TYR A 100 11.21 11.38 4.61
C TYR A 100 11.49 12.18 3.34
N PRO A 101 11.99 13.42 3.43
CA PRO A 101 12.37 14.18 2.25
C PRO A 101 13.56 13.50 1.54
N PRO A 102 13.64 13.55 0.20
CA PRO A 102 14.75 12.95 -0.54
C PRO A 102 16.07 13.66 -0.21
N ASP A 103 17.16 12.88 -0.04
CA ASP A 103 18.49 13.42 0.19
C ASP A 103 19.00 14.17 -1.05
N PRO A 104 19.22 15.50 -1.02
CA PRO A 104 19.63 16.25 -2.20
C PRO A 104 21.05 15.86 -2.68
N LEU A 105 21.90 15.39 -1.75
CA LEU A 105 23.24 14.81 -2.01
C LEU A 105 23.21 13.46 -2.74
N LYS A 106 22.03 12.84 -2.93
CA LYS A 106 21.86 11.61 -3.71
C LYS A 106 21.15 11.85 -5.05
N SER A 107 20.36 12.92 -5.16
CA SER A 107 19.63 13.26 -6.38
C SER A 107 20.49 13.99 -7.42
N ASP A 108 21.40 14.88 -6.97
CA ASP A 108 22.26 15.64 -7.87
C ASP A 108 23.68 15.02 -7.94
N PRO A 109 24.12 14.49 -9.11
CA PRO A 109 25.46 13.92 -9.28
C PRO A 109 26.57 14.99 -9.29
N LEU A 110 26.25 16.28 -9.47
CA LEU A 110 27.23 17.37 -9.47
C LEU A 110 27.49 17.91 -8.06
N MET A 111 26.64 17.62 -7.08
CA MET A 111 26.77 18.18 -5.73
C MET A 111 27.81 17.42 -4.88
N LEU A 112 28.88 18.12 -4.50
CA LEU A 112 30.00 17.54 -3.75
C LEU A 112 29.60 17.12 -2.32
N ASN A 113 29.84 15.86 -1.99
CA ASN A 113 29.62 15.33 -0.64
C ASN A 113 30.88 15.49 0.24
N ILE A 114 31.06 16.68 0.79
CA ILE A 114 32.17 17.07 1.68
C ILE A 114 32.34 16.08 2.86
N LYS A 115 31.25 15.50 3.38
CA LYS A 115 31.30 14.49 4.46
C LYS A 115 31.92 13.18 3.99
N ALA A 116 31.62 12.74 2.76
CA ALA A 116 32.23 11.56 2.17
C ALA A 116 33.71 11.78 1.83
N GLU A 117 34.08 12.97 1.35
CA GLU A 117 35.48 13.31 1.03
C GLU A 117 36.37 13.39 2.28
N SER A 118 35.92 14.12 3.30
CA SER A 118 36.61 14.18 4.59
C SER A 118 36.73 12.80 5.26
N ALA A 119 35.73 11.92 5.09
CA ALA A 119 35.81 10.52 5.52
C ALA A 119 36.87 9.72 4.75
N LYS A 120 36.99 9.89 3.42
CA LYS A 120 38.08 9.28 2.60
C LYS A 120 39.45 9.74 3.09
N LEU A 121 39.66 11.05 3.25
CA LEU A 121 40.92 11.63 3.73
C LEU A 121 41.30 11.12 5.14
N LYS A 122 40.32 10.96 6.04
CA LYS A 122 40.51 10.35 7.36
C LYS A 122 40.92 8.88 7.26
N LEU A 123 40.31 8.11 6.36
CA LEU A 123 40.63 6.71 6.12
C LEU A 123 42.08 6.55 5.62
N ASP A 124 42.51 7.37 4.65
CA ASP A 124 43.87 7.32 4.12
C ASP A 124 44.92 7.76 5.16
N ARG A 125 44.59 8.73 6.01
CA ARG A 125 45.42 9.07 7.18
C ARG A 125 45.57 7.90 8.16
N LEU A 126 44.53 7.07 8.34
CA LEU A 126 44.60 5.87 9.17
C LEU A 126 45.37 4.73 8.48
N ARG A 127 45.25 4.57 7.15
CA ARG A 127 46.05 3.61 6.36
C ARG A 127 47.54 3.87 6.51
N ARG A 128 47.98 5.13 6.32
CA ARG A 128 49.38 5.56 6.51
C ARG A 128 49.93 5.27 7.91
N ARG A 129 49.06 5.17 8.93
CA ARG A 129 49.41 4.86 10.32
C ARG A 129 49.32 3.38 10.68
N GLY A 130 48.95 2.50 9.73
CA GLY A 130 48.64 1.09 10.01
C GLY A 130 47.40 0.87 10.90
N LYS A 131 46.59 1.92 11.15
CA LYS A 131 45.39 1.90 12.01
C LYS A 131 44.08 1.89 11.22
N ALA A 132 44.14 1.60 9.92
CA ALA A 132 42.95 1.38 9.10
C ALA A 132 42.25 0.07 9.49
N PRO A 133 40.91 -0.02 9.36
CA PRO A 133 40.21 -1.28 9.53
C PRO A 133 40.73 -2.30 8.48
N PRO A 134 40.94 -3.57 8.87
CA PRO A 134 41.38 -4.61 7.94
C PRO A 134 40.31 -4.91 6.87
N LYS A 135 40.71 -5.55 5.78
CA LYS A 135 39.78 -6.05 4.75
C LYS A 135 38.68 -6.92 5.41
N LYS A 136 37.43 -6.78 4.95
CA LYS A 136 36.30 -7.61 5.40
C LYS A 136 36.69 -9.09 5.30
N GLY A 137 36.52 -9.84 6.39
CA GLY A 137 36.92 -11.24 6.48
C GLY A 137 38.39 -11.52 6.80
N ALA A 138 39.27 -10.50 6.86
CA ALA A 138 40.70 -10.64 7.21
C ALA A 138 41.03 -10.07 8.62
N GLY A 139 40.07 -10.07 9.54
CA GLY A 139 40.28 -9.62 10.92
C GLY A 139 41.12 -10.61 11.74
N LYS A 140 41.68 -10.17 12.89
CA LYS A 140 42.57 -10.99 13.75
C LYS A 140 42.00 -12.37 14.13
N ARG A 141 40.67 -12.55 14.17
CA ARG A 141 39.98 -13.80 14.50
C ARG A 141 39.61 -14.68 13.28
N SER A 142 39.91 -14.25 12.06
CA SER A 142 39.54 -14.95 10.82
C SER A 142 40.48 -16.07 10.41
N GLY A 143 41.74 -16.03 10.88
CA GLY A 143 42.71 -17.09 10.59
C GLY A 143 42.33 -18.38 11.30
N LYS A 144 42.08 -19.44 10.52
CA LYS A 144 42.01 -20.81 11.04
C LYS A 144 43.38 -21.12 11.65
N LYS A 145 43.46 -21.40 12.95
CA LYS A 145 44.72 -21.86 13.58
C LYS A 145 45.15 -23.13 12.84
N LYS A 146 46.28 -23.08 12.13
CA LYS A 146 46.95 -24.29 11.65
C LYS A 146 47.46 -25.00 12.91
N ARG A 147 46.99 -26.24 13.12
CA ARG A 147 47.40 -27.09 14.23
C ARG A 147 48.71 -27.78 13.89
#